data_AF-A0A392M566-F1
#
_entry.id   AF-A0A392M566-F1
#
_cell.length_a   1.000
_cell.length_b   1.000
_cell.length_c   1.000
_cell.angle_alpha   90.00
_cell.angle_beta   90.00
_cell.angle_gamma   90.00
#
_symmetry.space_group_name_H-M   'P 1'
#
loop_
_entity.id
_entity.type
_entity.pdbx_description
1 polymer ?
#
loop_
_entity_poly.entity_id
_entity_poly.type
_entity_poly.pdbx_seq_one_letter_code
_entity_poly.pdbx_strand_id
1 'polypeptide(L)'
;MASAAVAEPALNLQPPKIKMKARRLKGHKDSANCCIASSQNPRLIVTSGEDGRVCWFDLRCNDEPQLAMDVSEEPILSLCFKSGNEDNIYVSSGKEIKCFDVRLAAAKWEPLENYNYNKEEINK
;
A
#
# COMPACT_ATOMS: atom_id res chain seq x y z
N MET A 1 13.72 13.43 67.74
CA MET A 1 12.86 12.37 67.16
C MET A 1 12.68 12.70 65.68
N ALA A 2 13.52 12.16 64.80
CA ALA A 2 13.39 12.33 63.36
C ALA A 2 12.79 11.04 62.78
N SER A 3 11.63 11.14 62.14
CA SER A 3 10.95 10.01 61.51
C SER A 3 11.52 9.81 60.11
N ALA A 4 12.16 8.68 59.86
CA ALA A 4 12.60 8.30 58.52
C ALA A 4 11.39 7.81 57.70
N ALA A 5 11.09 8.49 56.60
CA ALA A 5 10.12 8.01 55.62
C ALA A 5 10.75 6.85 54.84
N VAL A 6 10.12 5.67 54.90
CA VAL A 6 10.51 4.51 54.11
C VAL A 6 10.01 4.76 52.69
N ALA A 7 10.93 4.92 51.73
CA ALA A 7 10.59 5.05 50.32
C ALA A 7 10.01 3.72 49.80
N GLU A 8 8.80 3.77 49.21
CA GLU A 8 8.21 2.62 48.53
C GLU A 8 9.04 2.24 47.29
N PRO A 9 9.30 0.94 47.05
CA PRO A 9 9.98 0.52 45.85
C PRO A 9 9.04 0.65 44.65
N ALA A 10 9.31 1.61 43.77
CA ALA A 10 8.65 1.71 42.49
C ALA A 10 8.91 0.44 41.67
N LEU A 11 7.87 -0.38 41.46
CA LEU A 11 7.92 -1.52 40.55
C LEU A 11 8.15 -0.99 39.13
N ASN A 12 9.34 -1.21 38.59
CA ASN A 12 9.71 -0.88 37.23
C ASN A 12 8.99 -1.82 36.24
N LEU A 13 7.71 -1.56 36.00
CA LEU A 13 6.90 -2.27 35.01
C LEU A 13 7.33 -1.78 33.61
N GLN A 14 8.39 -2.37 33.06
CA GLN A 14 8.68 -2.19 31.65
C GLN A 14 7.50 -2.76 30.83
N PRO A 15 6.97 -2.02 29.83
CA PRO A 15 5.91 -2.54 28.98
C PRO A 15 6.38 -3.84 28.32
N PRO A 16 5.50 -4.84 28.19
CA PRO A 16 5.87 -6.14 27.66
C PRO A 16 6.47 -5.99 26.27
N LYS A 17 7.66 -6.57 26.06
CA LYS A 17 8.28 -6.66 24.73
C LYS A 17 7.51 -7.68 23.89
N ILE A 18 6.45 -7.22 23.22
CA ILE A 18 5.69 -8.05 22.28
C ILE A 18 6.55 -8.24 21.03
N LYS A 19 7.08 -9.46 20.84
CA LYS A 19 7.80 -9.83 19.63
C LYS A 19 6.78 -10.09 18.51
N MET A 20 6.45 -9.06 17.74
CA MET A 20 5.57 -9.21 16.57
C MET A 20 6.29 -10.01 15.48
N LYS A 21 5.68 -11.13 15.05
CA LYS A 21 6.13 -11.87 13.88
C LYS A 21 5.51 -11.25 12.64
N ALA A 22 6.34 -10.76 11.71
CA ALA A 22 5.86 -10.24 10.45
C ALA A 22 5.17 -11.34 9.63
N ARG A 23 4.01 -11.02 9.06
CA ARG A 23 3.33 -11.86 8.08
C ARG A 23 4.00 -11.71 6.71
N ARG A 24 3.89 -12.72 5.85
CA ARG A 24 4.52 -12.73 4.53
C ARG A 24 3.44 -12.70 3.45
N LEU A 25 3.02 -11.51 3.07
CA LEU A 25 2.10 -11.30 1.95
C LEU A 25 2.75 -11.77 0.63
N LYS A 26 2.01 -12.54 -0.16
CA LYS A 26 2.44 -13.15 -1.43
C LYS A 26 1.51 -12.65 -2.52
N GLY A 27 2.04 -12.18 -3.64
CA GLY A 27 1.19 -11.70 -4.75
C GLY A 27 2.01 -11.09 -5.88
N HIS A 28 3.06 -10.35 -5.52
CA HIS A 28 4.07 -9.87 -6.46
C HIS A 28 5.02 -10.99 -6.90
N LYS A 29 5.44 -10.92 -8.16
CA LYS A 29 6.45 -11.79 -8.78
C LYS A 29 7.86 -11.20 -8.66
N ASP A 30 7.95 -9.92 -8.31
CA ASP A 30 9.19 -9.18 -8.05
C ASP A 30 9.02 -8.29 -6.80
N SER A 31 9.95 -7.37 -6.57
CA SER A 31 10.03 -6.48 -5.43
C SER A 31 8.85 -5.53 -5.38
N ALA A 32 8.18 -5.46 -4.22
CA ALA A 32 7.21 -4.42 -3.94
C ALA A 32 7.94 -3.11 -3.56
N ASN A 33 7.55 -1.99 -4.14
CA ASN A 33 8.22 -0.70 -3.98
C ASN A 33 7.32 0.39 -3.36
N CYS A 34 6.00 0.23 -3.39
CA CYS A 34 5.04 1.17 -2.83
C CYS A 34 3.89 0.44 -2.12
N CYS A 35 3.35 1.06 -1.07
CA CYS A 35 2.13 0.62 -0.41
C CYS A 35 1.30 1.81 0.07
N ILE A 36 -0.03 1.66 0.04
CA ILE A 36 -0.98 2.61 0.59
C ILE A 36 -2.01 1.86 1.44
N ALA A 37 -2.54 2.55 2.45
CA ALA A 37 -3.63 2.05 3.27
C ALA A 37 -4.93 2.79 2.90
N SER A 38 -6.03 2.04 2.86
CA SER A 38 -7.36 2.61 2.64
C SER A 38 -7.80 3.42 3.85
N SER A 39 -8.33 4.62 3.59
CA SER A 39 -8.94 5.46 4.63
C SER A 39 -10.36 5.01 4.97
N GLN A 40 -11.05 4.38 4.02
CA GLN A 40 -12.42 3.88 4.19
C GLN A 40 -12.47 2.50 4.85
N ASN A 41 -11.43 1.67 4.65
CA ASN A 41 -11.28 0.35 5.22
C ASN A 41 -9.86 0.15 5.78
N PRO A 42 -9.63 0.34 7.10
CA PRO A 42 -8.30 0.28 7.70
C PRO A 42 -7.66 -1.12 7.68
N ARG A 43 -8.37 -2.12 7.15
CA ARG A 43 -7.89 -3.51 7.00
C ARG A 43 -7.39 -3.78 5.58
N LEU A 44 -7.58 -2.83 4.67
CA LEU A 44 -7.20 -2.95 3.28
C LEU A 44 -5.89 -2.22 3.04
N ILE A 45 -4.90 -2.97 2.55
CA ILE A 45 -3.63 -2.43 2.06
C ILE A 45 -3.50 -2.75 0.59
N VAL A 46 -3.01 -1.79 -0.18
CA VAL A 46 -2.71 -1.96 -1.59
C VAL A 46 -1.22 -1.74 -1.81
N THR A 47 -0.59 -2.63 -2.56
CA THR A 47 0.84 -2.58 -2.87
C THR A 47 1.08 -2.60 -4.37
N SER A 48 2.21 -2.05 -4.79
CA SER A 48 2.72 -2.19 -6.16
C SER A 48 4.18 -2.62 -6.17
N GLY A 49 4.63 -3.09 -7.33
CA GLY A 49 6.01 -3.54 -7.49
C GLY A 49 6.58 -3.36 -8.89
N GLU A 50 7.82 -3.83 -9.01
CA GLU A 50 8.60 -3.87 -10.26
C GLU A 50 7.98 -4.80 -11.32
N ASP A 51 7.09 -5.70 -10.90
CA ASP A 51 6.37 -6.64 -11.77
C ASP A 51 5.17 -6.02 -12.50
N GLY A 52 4.99 -4.70 -12.41
CA GLY A 52 3.89 -3.99 -13.07
C GLY A 52 2.50 -4.33 -12.50
N ARG A 53 2.48 -4.91 -11.29
CA ARG A 53 1.27 -5.44 -10.65
C ARG A 53 0.83 -4.56 -9.49
N VAL A 54 -0.48 -4.52 -9.23
CA VAL A 54 -1.07 -3.94 -8.01
C VAL A 54 -1.78 -5.04 -7.25
N CYS A 55 -1.43 -5.24 -5.98
CA CYS A 55 -2.02 -6.27 -5.12
C CYS A 55 -2.84 -5.64 -3.99
N TRP A 56 -4.07 -6.12 -3.80
CA TRP A 56 -4.99 -5.68 -2.76
C TRP A 56 -5.12 -6.76 -1.70
N PHE A 57 -4.83 -6.42 -0.45
CA PHE A 57 -4.83 -7.36 0.67
C PHE A 57 -5.84 -6.92 1.73
N ASP A 58 -6.77 -7.82 2.07
CA ASP A 58 -7.50 -7.73 3.34
C ASP A 58 -6.65 -8.40 4.42
N LEU A 59 -6.16 -7.63 5.38
CA LEU A 59 -5.30 -8.10 6.46
C LEU A 59 -5.98 -9.08 7.42
N ARG A 60 -7.30 -9.32 7.31
CA ARG A 60 -7.98 -10.39 8.06
C ARG A 60 -7.88 -11.75 7.38
N CYS A 61 -7.69 -11.74 6.06
CA CYS A 61 -7.64 -12.94 5.24
C CYS A 61 -6.25 -13.58 5.30
N ASN A 62 -6.06 -14.62 4.48
CA ASN A 62 -4.76 -15.24 4.29
C ASN A 62 -3.73 -14.25 3.72
N ASP A 63 -2.50 -14.71 3.52
CA ASP A 63 -1.41 -13.88 3.03
C ASP A 63 -1.45 -13.64 1.50
N GLU A 64 -2.53 -13.99 0.79
CA GLU A 64 -2.69 -13.81 -0.65
C GLU A 64 -3.59 -12.59 -0.95
N PRO A 65 -3.44 -11.91 -2.10
CA PRO A 65 -4.28 -10.78 -2.44
C PRO A 65 -5.72 -11.21 -2.70
N GLN A 66 -6.67 -10.37 -2.28
CA GLN A 66 -8.07 -10.47 -2.70
C GLN A 66 -8.23 -10.08 -4.18
N LEU A 67 -7.38 -9.17 -4.66
CA LEU A 67 -7.34 -8.73 -6.05
C LEU A 67 -5.89 -8.48 -6.48
N ALA A 68 -5.50 -9.04 -7.62
CA ALA A 68 -4.22 -8.74 -8.27
C ALA A 68 -4.49 -8.13 -9.64
N MET A 69 -3.91 -6.97 -9.90
CA MET A 69 -4.11 -6.22 -11.13
C MET A 69 -2.80 -6.15 -11.91
N ASP A 70 -2.72 -6.88 -13.02
CA ASP A 70 -1.63 -6.76 -13.99
C ASP A 70 -1.93 -5.55 -14.90
N VAL A 71 -1.44 -4.36 -14.52
CA VAL A 71 -1.83 -3.06 -15.15
C VAL A 71 -0.76 -2.45 -16.05
N SER A 72 0.47 -2.96 -15.96
CA SER A 72 1.64 -2.44 -16.67
C SER A 72 2.65 -3.55 -16.91
N GLU A 73 3.46 -3.41 -17.95
CA GLU A 73 4.69 -4.22 -18.15
C GLU A 73 5.93 -3.52 -17.55
N GLU A 74 5.85 -2.21 -17.34
CA GLU A 74 6.86 -1.39 -16.67
C GLU A 74 6.64 -1.35 -15.15
N PRO A 75 7.69 -1.11 -14.33
CA PRO A 75 7.59 -0.92 -12.89
C PRO A 75 6.60 0.17 -12.48
N ILE A 76 5.80 -0.13 -11.45
CA ILE A 76 4.91 0.86 -10.86
C ILE A 76 5.64 1.56 -9.73
N LEU A 77 5.96 2.84 -9.88
CA LEU A 77 6.78 3.58 -8.90
C LEU A 77 5.97 4.20 -7.76
N SER A 78 4.69 4.47 -7.99
CA SER A 78 3.79 5.02 -6.98
C SER A 78 2.34 4.74 -7.35
N LEU A 79 1.48 4.74 -6.33
CA LEU A 79 0.04 4.67 -6.48
C LEU A 79 -0.69 5.47 -5.41
N CYS A 80 -1.93 5.86 -5.69
CA CYS A 80 -2.81 6.49 -4.72
C CYS A 80 -4.29 6.23 -5.04
N PHE A 81 -5.12 6.21 -4.00
CA PHE A 81 -6.57 6.24 -4.20
C PHE A 81 -7.00 7.60 -4.72
N LYS A 82 -8.06 7.61 -5.54
CA LYS A 82 -8.78 8.84 -5.84
C LYS A 82 -9.48 9.33 -4.57
N SER A 83 -9.23 10.58 -4.22
CA SER A 83 -9.87 11.19 -3.04
C SER A 83 -11.39 11.12 -3.16
N GLY A 84 -12.06 10.67 -2.09
CA GLY A 84 -13.51 10.49 -2.03
C GLY A 84 -14.06 9.24 -2.74
N ASN A 85 -13.24 8.53 -3.52
CA ASN A 85 -13.64 7.29 -4.18
C ASN A 85 -12.44 6.31 -4.29
N GLU A 86 -12.27 5.45 -3.29
CA GLU A 86 -11.18 4.48 -3.26
C GLU A 86 -11.40 3.27 -4.19
N ASP A 87 -12.54 3.19 -4.88
CA ASP A 87 -12.72 2.23 -5.99
C ASP A 87 -11.85 2.61 -7.21
N ASN A 88 -11.41 3.87 -7.28
CA ASN A 88 -10.51 4.33 -8.32
C ASN A 88 -9.09 4.47 -7.79
N ILE A 89 -8.13 3.91 -8.52
CA ILE A 89 -6.70 3.98 -8.20
C ILE A 89 -5.90 4.61 -9.33
N TYR A 90 -5.03 5.55 -8.98
CA TYR A 90 -4.02 6.09 -9.88
C TYR A 90 -2.71 5.33 -9.71
N VAL A 91 -2.09 4.99 -10.83
CA VAL A 91 -0.86 4.22 -10.90
C VAL A 91 0.13 4.95 -11.79
N SER A 92 1.32 5.25 -11.26
CA SER A 92 2.42 5.82 -12.04
C SER A 92 3.34 4.71 -12.54
N SER A 93 3.50 4.59 -13.84
CA SER A 93 4.37 3.60 -14.47
C SER A 93 5.04 4.16 -15.72
N GLY A 94 6.35 3.97 -15.84
CA GLY A 94 7.15 4.54 -16.92
C GLY A 94 6.97 6.06 -17.03
N LYS A 95 6.41 6.52 -18.16
CA LYS A 95 6.09 7.94 -18.43
C LYS A 95 4.59 8.23 -18.37
N GLU A 96 3.81 7.34 -17.78
CA GLU A 96 2.35 7.41 -17.77
C GLU A 96 1.78 7.40 -16.35
N ILE A 97 0.63 8.05 -16.18
CA ILE A 97 -0.28 7.87 -15.06
C ILE A 97 -1.56 7.25 -15.60
N LYS A 98 -1.97 6.13 -15.04
CA LYS A 98 -3.21 5.44 -15.41
C LYS A 98 -4.19 5.42 -14.24
N CYS A 99 -5.46 5.63 -14.52
CA CYS A 99 -6.55 5.50 -13.56
C CYS A 99 -7.33 4.23 -13.86
N PHE A 100 -7.63 3.41 -12.85
CA PHE A 100 -8.43 2.20 -12.99
C PHE A 100 -9.58 2.23 -11.99
N ASP A 101 -10.76 1.73 -12.38
CA ASP A 101 -11.83 1.37 -11.45
C ASP A 101 -11.73 -0.14 -11.18
N VAL A 102 -11.48 -0.48 -9.91
CA VAL A 102 -11.19 -1.85 -9.47
C VAL A 102 -12.38 -2.78 -9.61
N ARG A 103 -13.58 -2.23 -9.74
CA ARG A 103 -14.83 -2.99 -9.88
C ARG A 103 -15.05 -3.45 -11.31
N LEU A 104 -14.41 -2.80 -12.28
CA LEU A 104 -14.59 -3.05 -13.71
C LEU A 104 -13.63 -4.11 -14.26
N ALA A 105 -13.37 -5.17 -13.49
CA ALA A 105 -12.47 -6.27 -13.87
C ALA A 105 -13.07 -7.11 -15.03
N ALA A 106 -13.10 -6.56 -16.25
CA ALA A 106 -13.65 -7.20 -17.44
C ALA A 106 -12.51 -7.85 -18.25
N ALA A 107 -11.94 -8.94 -17.74
CA ALA A 107 -10.90 -9.76 -18.38
C ALA A 107 -9.53 -9.09 -18.67
N LYS A 108 -9.46 -7.76 -18.82
CA LYS A 108 -8.23 -6.97 -18.96
C LYS A 108 -8.39 -5.66 -18.20
N TRP A 109 -7.32 -5.23 -17.54
CA TRP A 109 -7.30 -3.93 -16.87
C TRP A 109 -7.09 -2.82 -17.90
N GLU A 110 -8.19 -2.24 -18.35
CA GLU A 110 -8.15 -1.05 -19.21
C GLU A 110 -8.24 0.22 -18.37
N PRO A 111 -7.35 1.21 -18.61
CA PRO A 111 -7.38 2.44 -17.85
C PRO A 111 -8.59 3.29 -18.24
N LEU A 112 -9.27 3.85 -17.23
CA LEU A 112 -10.30 4.88 -17.40
C LEU A 112 -9.72 6.19 -17.92
N GLU A 113 -8.52 6.53 -17.43
CA GLU A 113 -7.80 7.75 -17.77
C GLU A 113 -6.32 7.39 -17.97
N ASN A 114 -5.65 8.01 -18.94
CA ASN A 114 -4.21 7.87 -19.16
C ASN A 114 -3.58 9.24 -19.43
N TYR A 115 -2.57 9.60 -18.65
CA TYR A 115 -1.83 10.85 -18.72
C TYR A 115 -0.36 10.57 -19.00
N ASN A 116 0.31 11.40 -19.79
CA ASN A 116 1.73 11.26 -20.10
C ASN A 116 2.53 12.41 -19.49
N TYR A 117 3.67 12.11 -18.89
CA TYR A 117 4.66 13.10 -18.45
C TYR A 117 5.51 13.57 -19.64
N ASN A 118 5.89 14.85 -19.66
CA ASN A 118 6.94 15.41 -20.53
C ASN A 118 6.69 15.39 -22.06
N LYS A 119 5.45 15.57 -22.53
CA LYS A 119 5.15 15.68 -23.98
C LYS A 119 5.48 17.04 -24.60
N GLU A 120 5.91 18.02 -23.82
CA GLU A 120 6.37 19.29 -24.37
C GLU A 120 7.83 19.16 -24.78
N GLU A 121 8.10 19.33 -26.08
CA GLU A 121 9.44 19.63 -26.58
C GLU A 121 10.02 20.73 -25.70
N ILE A 122 11.12 20.42 -25.01
CA ILE A 122 11.95 21.42 -24.34
C ILE A 122 12.67 22.21 -25.45
N ASN A 123 11.92 22.98 -26.24
CA ASN A 123 12.47 23.92 -27.19
C ASN A 123 12.99 25.10 -26.39
N LYS A 124 14.31 25.07 -26.14
CA LYS A 124 15.10 26.19 -25.61
C LYS A 124 15.30 27.27 -26.66
#